data_AF-A0A5C5Z0N6-F1
#
_entry.id   AF-A0A5C5Z0N6-F1
#
_cell.length_a   1.000
_cell.length_b   1.000
_cell.length_c   1.000
_cell.angle_alpha   90.00
_cell.angle_beta   90.00
_cell.angle_gamma   90.00
#
_symmetry.space_group_name_H-M   'P 1'
#
loop_
_entity.id
_entity.type
_entity.pdbx_description
1 polymer ?
#
loop_
_entity_poly.entity_id
_entity_poly.type
_entity_poly.pdbx_seq_one_letter_code
_entity_poly.pdbx_strand_id
1 'polypeptide(L)'
;MKKSLLVAAVAALCSLSWIASATPASAQSEVLAEMYGRGVHCYYAGRYNEANEYLSMAINNGSKDPRAYYFRGLVANATGRQYETENDWRQGAQLEAATGNSAIIGRSLARFQGPERLKLEEIRQKARLEALAIAAARSQQRYGELGSQAPSTSPRVAVPMQNRNAIAPPPIPDAADNNPFADDANTTSGAPKLESDDAFAETMKAEPEATTPSGGVDTGVGGADAGGPADPFGGGSDTADPFGGDSADPFGGDPF
;
A
#
# COMPACT_ATOMS: atom_id res chain seq x y z
N MET A 1 57.61 -33.78 -7.67
CA MET A 1 57.06 -33.51 -9.02
C MET A 1 55.55 -33.76 -9.13
N LYS A 2 54.97 -34.78 -8.49
CA LYS A 2 53.51 -35.05 -8.58
C LYS A 2 52.59 -34.06 -7.84
N LYS A 3 53.10 -33.36 -6.80
CA LYS A 3 52.32 -32.39 -6.03
C LYS A 3 52.17 -31.02 -6.73
N SER A 4 53.11 -30.68 -7.60
CA SER A 4 53.13 -29.41 -8.33
C SER A 4 52.17 -29.39 -9.53
N LEU A 5 51.86 -30.56 -10.09
CA LEU A 5 50.89 -30.73 -11.19
C LEU A 5 49.43 -30.63 -10.73
N LEU A 6 49.15 -30.94 -9.46
CA LEU A 6 47.79 -30.92 -8.92
C LEU A 6 47.34 -29.48 -8.55
N VAL A 7 48.28 -28.62 -8.15
CA VAL A 7 47.99 -27.21 -7.83
C VAL A 7 47.70 -26.39 -9.09
N ALA A 8 48.37 -26.68 -10.21
CA ALA A 8 48.13 -25.99 -11.48
C ALA A 8 46.75 -26.31 -12.10
N ALA A 9 46.23 -27.52 -11.88
CA ALA A 9 44.91 -27.92 -12.37
C ALA A 9 43.75 -27.27 -11.59
N VAL A 10 43.93 -26.97 -10.30
CA VAL A 10 42.91 -26.31 -9.47
C VAL A 10 42.84 -24.81 -9.75
N ALA A 11 43.97 -24.16 -10.03
CA ALA A 11 43.99 -22.73 -10.38
C ALA A 11 43.37 -22.42 -11.76
N ALA A 12 43.40 -23.37 -12.70
CA ALA A 12 42.75 -23.25 -14.01
C ALA A 12 41.23 -23.51 -13.97
N LEU A 13 40.73 -24.20 -12.95
CA LEU A 13 39.29 -24.45 -12.76
C LEU A 13 38.59 -23.37 -11.94
N CYS A 14 39.31 -22.56 -11.15
CA CYS A 14 38.74 -21.45 -10.40
C CYS A 14 38.65 -20.13 -11.20
N SER A 15 39.32 -20.02 -12.35
CA SER A 15 39.32 -18.81 -13.19
C SER A 15 38.19 -18.80 -14.23
N LEU A 16 37.39 -19.87 -14.35
CA LEU A 16 36.27 -19.97 -15.30
C LEU A 16 34.89 -19.70 -14.70
N SER A 17 34.78 -19.42 -13.39
CA SER A 17 33.50 -19.19 -12.69
C SER A 17 33.11 -17.72 -12.55
N TRP A 18 33.77 -16.79 -13.25
CA TRP A 18 33.52 -15.35 -13.09
C TRP A 18 32.90 -14.63 -14.30
N ILE A 19 32.30 -15.38 -15.22
CA ILE A 19 31.54 -14.80 -16.33
C ILE A 19 30.18 -15.48 -16.40
N ALA A 20 29.21 -14.96 -15.64
CA ALA A 20 27.78 -14.92 -15.97
C ALA A 20 26.94 -14.60 -14.71
N SER A 21 27.20 -13.46 -14.08
CA SER A 21 26.12 -12.74 -13.39
C SER A 21 25.51 -11.74 -14.38
N ALA A 22 25.05 -12.25 -15.52
CA ALA A 22 24.05 -11.54 -16.29
C ALA A 22 22.83 -11.45 -15.37
N THR A 23 22.29 -10.27 -15.16
CA THR A 23 21.11 -10.02 -14.35
C THR A 23 19.86 -10.13 -15.23
N PRO A 24 19.22 -11.32 -15.40
CA PRO A 24 17.90 -11.39 -16.03
C PRO A 24 16.79 -10.94 -15.05
N ALA A 25 17.07 -9.96 -14.18
CA ALA A 25 16.13 -9.56 -13.13
C ALA A 25 14.86 -8.90 -13.70
N SER A 26 14.95 -8.26 -14.88
CA SER A 26 13.81 -7.59 -15.50
C SER A 26 12.90 -8.54 -16.30
N ALA A 27 13.46 -9.47 -17.07
CA ALA A 27 12.69 -10.37 -17.92
C ALA A 27 11.97 -11.49 -17.13
N GLN A 28 12.59 -11.97 -16.05
CA GLN A 28 11.93 -12.92 -15.15
C GLN A 28 10.70 -12.27 -14.49
N SER A 29 10.80 -11.00 -14.11
CA SER A 29 9.67 -10.27 -13.54
C SER A 29 8.49 -10.15 -14.53
N GLU A 30 8.75 -10.03 -15.82
CA GLU A 30 7.71 -9.89 -16.85
C GLU A 30 6.95 -11.20 -17.08
N VAL A 31 7.65 -12.33 -17.23
CA VAL A 31 7.03 -13.65 -17.38
C VAL A 31 6.18 -14.00 -16.14
N LEU A 32 6.67 -13.69 -14.94
CA LEU A 32 5.92 -13.91 -13.71
C LEU A 32 4.68 -13.01 -13.60
N ALA A 33 4.77 -11.76 -14.08
CA ALA A 33 3.63 -10.86 -14.16
C ALA A 33 2.59 -11.36 -15.18
N GLU A 34 3.02 -11.93 -16.29
CA GLU A 34 2.13 -12.56 -17.27
C GLU A 34 1.41 -13.78 -16.68
N MET A 35 2.13 -14.66 -15.98
CA MET A 35 1.54 -15.80 -15.26
C MET A 35 0.48 -15.34 -14.25
N TYR A 36 0.79 -14.29 -13.47
CA TYR A 36 -0.20 -13.66 -12.59
C TYR A 36 -1.43 -13.17 -13.36
N GLY A 37 -1.23 -12.41 -14.44
CA GLY A 37 -2.32 -11.89 -15.28
C GLY A 37 -3.22 -13.00 -15.80
N ARG A 38 -2.65 -14.06 -16.39
CA ARG A 38 -3.38 -15.24 -16.87
C ARG A 38 -4.17 -15.90 -15.74
N GLY A 39 -3.56 -16.08 -14.57
CA GLY A 39 -4.22 -16.64 -13.40
C GLY A 39 -5.44 -15.84 -12.93
N VAL A 40 -5.32 -14.51 -12.91
CA VAL A 40 -6.44 -13.61 -12.58
C VAL A 40 -7.56 -13.69 -13.63
N HIS A 41 -7.21 -13.74 -14.91
CA HIS A 41 -8.19 -13.92 -15.99
C HIS A 41 -8.92 -15.26 -15.86
N CYS A 42 -8.21 -16.35 -15.59
CA CYS A 42 -8.83 -17.65 -15.36
C CYS A 42 -9.72 -17.66 -14.12
N TYR A 43 -9.34 -16.97 -13.03
CA TYR A 43 -10.17 -16.84 -11.83
C TYR A 43 -11.50 -16.17 -12.14
N TYR A 44 -11.48 -15.00 -12.81
CA TYR A 44 -12.71 -14.30 -13.19
C TYR A 44 -13.53 -15.06 -14.25
N ALA A 45 -12.91 -15.95 -15.03
CA ALA A 45 -13.60 -16.85 -15.95
C ALA A 45 -14.17 -18.11 -15.26
N GLY A 46 -14.03 -18.27 -13.94
CA GLY A 46 -14.46 -19.46 -13.20
C GLY A 46 -13.60 -20.71 -13.44
N ARG A 47 -12.49 -20.59 -14.17
CA ARG A 47 -11.54 -21.67 -14.47
C ARG A 47 -10.55 -21.82 -13.32
N TYR A 48 -11.06 -22.25 -12.17
CA TYR A 48 -10.30 -22.28 -10.91
C TYR A 48 -9.06 -23.17 -10.94
N ASN A 49 -9.09 -24.30 -11.65
CA ASN A 49 -7.93 -25.19 -11.76
C ASN A 49 -6.77 -24.51 -12.47
N GLU A 50 -7.02 -23.89 -13.63
CA GLU A 50 -6.00 -23.17 -14.38
C GLU A 50 -5.55 -21.90 -13.67
N ALA A 51 -6.47 -21.20 -13.01
CA ALA A 51 -6.12 -20.06 -12.16
C ALA A 51 -5.12 -20.49 -11.09
N ASN A 52 -5.37 -21.61 -10.42
CA ASN A 52 -4.45 -22.16 -9.43
C ASN A 52 -3.10 -22.49 -10.05
N GLU A 53 -3.08 -23.13 -11.22
CA GLU A 53 -1.86 -23.51 -11.92
C GLU A 53 -0.99 -22.29 -12.27
N TYR A 54 -1.55 -21.29 -12.97
CA TYR A 54 -0.80 -20.10 -13.36
C TYR A 54 -0.31 -19.28 -12.15
N LEU A 55 -1.15 -19.13 -11.12
CA LEU A 55 -0.75 -18.41 -9.90
C LEU A 55 0.31 -19.18 -9.12
N SER A 56 0.21 -20.51 -9.07
CA SER A 56 1.23 -21.36 -8.47
C SER A 56 2.54 -21.33 -9.26
N MET A 57 2.49 -21.32 -10.60
CA MET A 57 3.70 -21.12 -11.41
C MET A 57 4.37 -19.79 -11.09
N ALA A 58 3.61 -18.69 -10.99
CA ALA A 58 4.18 -17.39 -10.61
C ALA A 58 4.86 -17.44 -9.22
N ILE A 59 4.18 -18.03 -8.23
CA ILE A 59 4.68 -18.14 -6.85
C ILE A 59 5.90 -19.06 -6.76
N ASN A 60 5.83 -20.25 -7.36
CA ASN A 60 6.89 -21.27 -7.29
C ASN A 60 8.16 -20.81 -8.00
N ASN A 61 8.04 -19.95 -9.01
CA ASN A 61 9.18 -19.32 -9.70
C ASN A 61 9.65 -18.01 -9.03
N GLY A 62 9.19 -17.71 -7.81
CA GLY A 62 9.75 -16.65 -6.97
C GLY A 62 9.08 -15.28 -7.10
N SER A 63 7.83 -15.21 -7.57
CA SER A 63 7.08 -13.95 -7.54
C SER A 63 6.99 -13.40 -6.12
N LYS A 64 7.38 -12.13 -5.96
CA LYS A 64 7.26 -11.38 -4.71
C LYS A 64 6.00 -10.51 -4.66
N ASP A 65 5.12 -10.65 -5.65
CA ASP A 65 3.88 -9.87 -5.73
C ASP A 65 2.83 -10.44 -4.76
N PRO A 66 2.38 -9.67 -3.74
CA PRO A 66 1.33 -10.08 -2.82
C PRO A 66 0.04 -10.49 -3.53
N ARG A 67 -0.26 -9.90 -4.68
CA ARG A 67 -1.49 -10.16 -5.44
C ARG A 67 -1.57 -11.61 -5.90
N ALA A 68 -0.45 -12.23 -6.28
CA ALA A 68 -0.44 -13.63 -6.71
C ALA A 68 -0.92 -14.56 -5.60
N TYR A 69 -0.46 -14.33 -4.37
CA TYR A 69 -0.90 -15.06 -3.18
C TYR A 69 -2.37 -14.81 -2.87
N TYR A 70 -2.82 -13.56 -2.89
CA TYR A 70 -4.23 -13.27 -2.62
C TYR A 70 -5.16 -13.95 -3.62
N PHE A 71 -4.88 -13.84 -4.92
CA PHE A 71 -5.71 -14.48 -5.93
C PHE A 71 -5.65 -16.01 -5.86
N ARG A 72 -4.52 -16.62 -5.47
CA ARG A 72 -4.46 -18.07 -5.26
C ARG A 72 -5.30 -18.48 -4.05
N GLY A 73 -5.27 -17.69 -2.98
CA GLY A 73 -6.16 -17.85 -1.84
C GLY A 73 -7.64 -17.67 -2.21
N LEU A 74 -7.97 -16.73 -3.10
CA LEU A 74 -9.34 -16.56 -3.61
C LEU A 74 -9.81 -17.78 -4.41
N VAL A 75 -8.93 -18.38 -5.21
CA VAL A 75 -9.20 -19.64 -5.92
C VAL A 75 -9.45 -20.78 -4.92
N ALA A 76 -8.62 -20.90 -3.88
CA ALA A 76 -8.79 -21.88 -2.82
C ALA A 76 -10.12 -21.70 -2.07
N ASN A 77 -10.49 -20.45 -1.77
CA ASN A 77 -11.75 -20.10 -1.10
C ASN A 77 -12.96 -20.51 -1.95
N ALA A 78 -12.94 -20.15 -3.24
CA ALA A 78 -14.00 -20.48 -4.19
C ALA A 78 -14.17 -22.00 -4.40
N THR A 79 -13.16 -22.79 -4.07
CA THR A 79 -13.17 -24.26 -4.19
C THR A 79 -13.25 -24.98 -2.85
N GLY A 80 -13.53 -24.26 -1.76
CA GLY A 80 -13.76 -24.83 -0.42
C GLY A 80 -12.49 -25.20 0.37
N ARG A 81 -11.29 -24.86 -0.11
CA ARG A 81 -10.01 -25.16 0.55
C ARG A 81 -9.62 -24.04 1.51
N GLN A 82 -10.30 -23.99 2.65
CA GLN A 82 -10.17 -22.91 3.63
C GLN A 82 -8.77 -22.81 4.26
N TYR A 83 -8.12 -23.95 4.51
CA TYR A 83 -6.75 -23.96 5.07
C TYR A 83 -5.74 -23.31 4.11
N GLU A 84 -5.78 -23.66 2.83
CA GLU A 84 -4.94 -23.07 1.79
C GLU A 84 -5.23 -21.57 1.62
N THR A 85 -6.51 -21.19 1.68
CA THR A 85 -6.97 -19.80 1.61
C THR A 85 -6.26 -18.93 2.65
N GLU A 86 -6.33 -19.33 3.92
CA GLU A 86 -5.76 -18.55 5.02
C GLU A 86 -4.23 -18.53 4.98
N ASN A 87 -3.60 -19.62 4.53
CA ASN A 87 -2.15 -19.68 4.37
C ASN A 87 -1.69 -18.66 3.32
N ASP A 88 -2.31 -18.68 2.14
CA ASP A 88 -2.00 -17.77 1.04
C ASP A 88 -2.29 -16.31 1.39
N TRP A 89 -3.41 -16.02 2.05
CA TRP A 89 -3.74 -14.67 2.47
C TRP A 89 -2.75 -14.12 3.50
N ARG A 90 -2.28 -14.97 4.42
CA ARG A 90 -1.26 -14.59 5.41
C ARG A 90 0.09 -14.30 4.74
N GLN A 91 0.51 -15.16 3.83
CA GLN A 91 1.75 -14.97 3.09
C GLN A 91 1.70 -13.69 2.23
N GLY A 92 0.59 -13.46 1.52
CA GLY A 92 0.35 -12.22 0.79
C GLY A 92 0.39 -10.99 1.69
N ALA A 93 -0.23 -11.07 2.88
CA ALA A 93 -0.25 -9.96 3.84
C ALA A 93 1.12 -9.62 4.42
N GLN A 94 1.96 -10.62 4.68
CA GLN A 94 3.35 -10.41 5.10
C GLN A 94 4.17 -9.71 4.00
N LEU A 95 4.02 -10.13 2.74
CA LEU A 95 4.68 -9.48 1.61
C LEU A 95 4.16 -8.06 1.36
N GLU A 96 2.86 -7.84 1.51
CA GLU A 96 2.25 -6.51 1.44
C GLU A 96 2.84 -5.58 2.50
N ALA A 97 2.88 -6.03 3.75
CA ALA A 97 3.41 -5.25 4.87
C ALA A 97 4.90 -4.92 4.69
N ALA A 98 5.67 -5.82 4.06
CA ALA A 98 7.07 -5.59 3.75
C ALA A 98 7.28 -4.61 2.57
N THR A 99 6.40 -4.60 1.58
CA THR A 99 6.58 -3.84 0.33
C THR A 99 5.91 -2.46 0.37
N GLY A 100 4.82 -2.29 1.13
CA GLY A 100 4.10 -1.01 1.26
C GLY A 100 3.09 -0.70 0.14
N ASN A 101 2.88 -1.61 -0.83
CA ASN A 101 2.04 -1.38 -2.02
C ASN A 101 0.52 -1.59 -1.78
N SER A 102 -0.01 -1.16 -0.64
CA SER A 102 -1.38 -1.45 -0.19
C SER A 102 -2.48 -0.93 -1.13
N ALA A 103 -2.28 0.22 -1.77
CA ALA A 103 -3.27 0.85 -2.65
C ALA A 103 -3.52 0.06 -3.94
N ILE A 104 -2.46 -0.41 -4.61
CA ILE A 104 -2.55 -1.21 -5.84
C ILE A 104 -3.21 -2.56 -5.54
N ILE A 105 -2.85 -3.17 -4.41
CA ILE A 105 -3.45 -4.42 -3.94
C ILE A 105 -4.93 -4.21 -3.63
N GLY A 106 -5.28 -3.14 -2.92
CA GLY A 106 -6.67 -2.77 -2.63
C GLY A 106 -7.51 -2.64 -3.90
N ARG A 107 -6.97 -2.00 -4.94
CA ARG A 107 -7.63 -1.92 -6.26
C ARG A 107 -7.81 -3.29 -6.90
N SER A 108 -6.81 -4.16 -6.86
CA SER A 108 -6.93 -5.51 -7.43
C SER A 108 -7.99 -6.38 -6.73
N LEU A 109 -8.23 -6.12 -5.44
CA LEU A 109 -9.21 -6.85 -4.63
C LEU A 109 -10.58 -6.15 -4.57
N ALA A 110 -10.78 -5.05 -5.29
CA ALA A 110 -12.01 -4.25 -5.20
C ALA A 110 -13.28 -5.02 -5.62
N ARG A 111 -13.15 -6.07 -6.43
CA ARG A 111 -14.27 -6.94 -6.84
C ARG A 111 -14.59 -8.03 -5.81
N PHE A 112 -13.69 -8.28 -4.86
CA PHE A 112 -13.88 -9.28 -3.83
C PHE A 112 -14.52 -8.62 -2.61
N GLN A 113 -15.77 -8.98 -2.32
CA GLN A 113 -16.60 -8.34 -1.30
C GLN A 113 -17.30 -9.40 -0.42
N GLY A 114 -17.86 -8.97 0.71
CA GLY A 114 -18.63 -9.83 1.62
C GLY A 114 -17.85 -10.33 2.84
N PRO A 115 -18.32 -11.40 3.52
CA PRO A 115 -17.74 -11.86 4.78
C PRO A 115 -16.30 -12.37 4.61
N GLU A 116 -16.00 -13.05 3.50
CA GLU A 116 -14.65 -13.52 3.19
C GLU A 116 -13.68 -12.34 2.97
N ARG A 117 -14.17 -11.22 2.45
CA ARG A 117 -13.39 -9.98 2.33
C ARG A 117 -13.03 -9.42 3.70
N LEU A 118 -13.93 -9.46 4.67
CA LEU A 118 -13.66 -9.01 6.04
C LEU A 118 -12.56 -9.86 6.69
N LYS A 119 -12.63 -11.19 6.52
CA LYS A 119 -11.59 -12.12 7.01
C LYS A 119 -10.23 -11.83 6.39
N LEU A 120 -10.19 -11.58 5.07
CA LEU A 120 -8.97 -11.17 4.39
C LEU A 120 -8.42 -9.84 4.95
N GLU A 121 -9.26 -8.84 5.16
CA GLU A 121 -8.82 -7.55 5.73
C GLU A 121 -8.31 -7.69 7.16
N GLU A 122 -8.90 -8.56 7.98
CA GLU A 122 -8.39 -8.87 9.31
C GLU A 122 -6.97 -9.45 9.25
N ILE A 123 -6.72 -10.40 8.34
CA ILE A 123 -5.37 -10.96 8.12
C ILE A 123 -4.39 -9.88 7.65
N ARG A 124 -4.83 -8.97 6.77
CA ARG A 124 -4.03 -7.83 6.31
C ARG A 124 -3.67 -6.89 7.46
N GLN A 125 -4.62 -6.59 8.35
CA GLN A 125 -4.37 -5.76 9.53
C GLN A 125 -3.39 -6.42 10.49
N LYS A 126 -3.57 -7.72 10.78
CA LYS A 126 -2.66 -8.49 11.64
C LYS A 126 -1.23 -8.46 11.12
N ALA A 127 -1.01 -8.71 9.83
CA ALA A 127 0.34 -8.68 9.24
C ALA A 127 1.00 -7.28 9.32
N ARG A 128 0.22 -6.20 9.17
CA ARG A 128 0.74 -4.82 9.35
C ARG A 128 1.16 -4.55 10.79
N LEU A 129 0.36 -5.00 11.76
CA LEU A 129 0.69 -4.87 13.18
C LEU A 129 1.94 -5.69 13.53
N GLU A 130 2.06 -6.91 13.01
CA GLU A 130 3.25 -7.75 13.17
C GLU A 130 4.50 -7.08 12.57
N ALA A 131 4.40 -6.54 11.34
CA ALA A 131 5.51 -5.83 10.70
C ALA A 131 5.93 -4.59 11.50
N LEU A 132 4.97 -3.84 12.05
CA LEU A 132 5.24 -2.70 12.93
C LEU A 132 5.95 -3.15 14.21
N ALA A 133 5.48 -4.22 14.86
CA ALA A 133 6.10 -4.75 16.06
C ALA A 133 7.55 -5.22 15.81
N ILE A 134 7.79 -5.90 14.68
CA ILE A 134 9.14 -6.33 14.25
C ILE A 134 10.03 -5.11 14.00
N ALA A 135 9.52 -4.07 13.33
CA ALA A 135 10.27 -2.85 13.07
C ALA A 135 10.62 -2.11 14.38
N ALA A 136 9.67 -2.03 15.32
CA ALA A 136 9.88 -1.44 16.64
C ALA A 136 10.95 -2.21 17.43
N ALA A 137 10.86 -3.54 17.51
CA ALA A 137 11.85 -4.38 18.18
C ALA A 137 13.26 -4.21 17.59
N ARG A 138 13.37 -4.19 16.26
CA ARG A 138 14.64 -3.94 15.57
C ARG A 138 15.20 -2.55 15.90
N SER A 139 14.34 -1.54 16.01
CA SER A 139 14.77 -0.18 16.38
C SER A 139 15.31 -0.13 17.81
N GLN A 140 14.63 -0.79 18.77
CA GLN A 140 15.05 -0.85 20.17
C GLN A 140 16.40 -1.55 20.33
N GLN A 141 16.62 -2.66 19.61
CA GLN A 141 17.90 -3.35 19.57
C GLN A 141 19.02 -2.43 19.07
N ARG A 142 18.78 -1.72 17.95
CA ARG A 142 19.76 -0.77 17.40
C ARG A 142 20.10 0.36 18.37
N TYR A 143 19.11 0.93 19.06
CA TYR A 143 19.36 1.97 20.06
C TYR A 143 20.09 1.43 21.30
N GLY A 144 19.78 0.21 21.75
CA GLY A 144 20.45 -0.45 22.86
C GLY A 144 21.93 -0.75 22.57
N GLU A 145 22.25 -1.16 21.34
CA GLU A 145 23.64 -1.37 20.89
C GLU A 145 24.43 -0.05 20.83
N LEU A 146 23.83 1.02 20.30
CA LEU A 146 24.46 2.35 20.26
C LEU A 146 24.64 2.97 21.65
N GLY A 147 23.69 2.74 22.57
CA GLY A 147 23.78 3.22 23.95
C GLY A 147 24.75 2.42 24.82
N SER A 148 24.92 1.12 24.55
CA SER A 148 25.90 0.26 25.24
C SER A 148 27.32 0.42 24.66
N GLN A 149 27.46 0.80 23.39
CA GLN A 149 28.64 1.47 22.85
C GLN A 149 28.62 2.96 23.25
N ALA A 150 28.60 3.25 24.55
CA ALA A 150 29.04 4.57 25.01
C ALA A 150 30.38 4.88 24.35
N PRO A 151 30.63 6.12 23.87
CA PRO A 151 31.90 6.44 23.26
C PRO A 151 32.95 6.10 24.31
N SER A 152 33.79 5.11 24.01
CA SER A 152 35.07 5.03 24.66
C SER A 152 35.72 6.37 24.33
N THR A 153 35.62 7.30 25.26
CA THR A 153 36.53 8.41 25.45
C THR A 153 37.88 7.79 25.82
N SER A 154 38.42 6.93 24.95
CA SER A 154 39.84 6.79 24.84
C SER A 154 40.31 8.19 24.49
N PRO A 155 41.11 8.86 25.34
CA PRO A 155 41.73 10.10 24.94
C PRO A 155 42.39 9.80 23.61
N ARG A 156 41.96 10.50 22.56
CA ARG A 156 42.56 10.42 21.25
C ARG A 156 44.04 10.63 21.50
N VAL A 157 44.84 9.57 21.48
CA VAL A 157 46.30 9.71 21.58
C VAL A 157 46.62 10.69 20.48
N ALA A 158 47.10 11.86 20.87
CA ALA A 158 47.49 12.90 19.94
C ALA A 158 48.66 12.33 19.15
N VAL A 159 48.35 11.63 18.06
CA VAL A 159 49.31 11.34 17.02
C VAL A 159 49.79 12.71 16.58
N PRO A 160 51.09 13.04 16.74
CA PRO A 160 51.59 14.33 16.32
C PRO A 160 51.22 14.46 14.84
N MET A 161 50.40 15.47 14.52
CA MET A 161 50.01 15.79 13.16
C MET A 161 51.29 16.11 12.40
N GLN A 162 51.89 15.12 11.76
CA GLN A 162 52.73 15.38 10.62
C GLN A 162 51.84 16.12 9.63
N ASN A 163 52.28 17.34 9.32
CA ASN A 163 51.66 18.34 8.48
C ASN A 163 51.11 17.72 7.18
N ARG A 164 49.89 17.20 7.24
CA ARG A 164 49.07 16.91 6.07
C ARG A 164 48.35 18.20 5.81
N ASN A 165 48.79 18.92 4.78
CA ASN A 165 48.17 20.15 4.30
C ASN A 165 46.67 20.10 4.55
N ALA A 166 46.20 20.92 5.49
CA ALA A 166 44.79 21.07 5.75
C ALA A 166 44.16 21.56 4.45
N ILE A 167 43.34 20.72 3.81
CA ILE A 167 42.38 21.22 2.83
C ILE A 167 41.46 22.11 3.65
N ALA A 168 41.65 23.43 3.51
CA ALA A 168 40.73 24.40 4.04
C ALA A 168 39.36 24.14 3.41
N PRO A 169 38.26 24.19 4.18
CA PRO A 169 36.93 24.25 3.57
C PRO A 169 36.91 25.42 2.57
N PRO A 170 36.24 25.26 1.42
CA PRO A 170 36.15 26.35 0.44
C PRO A 170 35.62 27.60 1.13
N PRO A 171 36.16 28.79 0.79
CA PRO A 171 35.68 30.03 1.37
C PRO A 171 34.17 30.14 1.09
N ILE A 172 33.41 30.47 2.14
CA ILE A 172 32.00 30.82 2.03
C ILE A 172 31.95 32.03 1.08
N PRO A 173 31.24 31.96 -0.05
CA PRO A 173 31.12 33.11 -0.94
C PRO A 173 30.47 34.26 -0.17
N ASP A 174 31.04 35.46 -0.29
CA ASP A 174 30.50 36.66 0.32
C ASP A 174 29.03 36.81 -0.08
N ALA A 175 28.17 37.02 0.93
CA ALA A 175 26.75 37.22 0.75
C ALA A 175 26.50 38.57 0.06
N ALA A 176 26.62 38.60 -1.26
CA ALA A 176 26.07 39.66 -2.09
C ALA A 176 25.90 39.16 -3.52
N ASP A 177 24.71 39.41 -4.05
CA ASP A 177 24.32 39.45 -5.46
C ASP A 177 23.76 38.18 -6.14
N ASN A 178 23.97 36.95 -5.67
CA ASN A 178 23.36 35.77 -6.34
C ASN A 178 22.96 34.61 -5.40
N ASN A 179 22.39 34.92 -4.23
CA ASN A 179 21.66 33.90 -3.49
C ASN A 179 20.17 33.96 -3.90
N PRO A 180 19.63 32.96 -4.61
CA PRO A 180 18.21 32.93 -5.01
C PRO A 180 17.23 32.80 -3.82
N PHE A 181 17.76 32.70 -2.60
CA PHE A 181 17.03 32.73 -1.33
C PHE A 181 17.35 33.97 -0.48
N ALA A 182 18.01 34.99 -1.05
CA ALA A 182 18.36 36.22 -0.35
C ALA A 182 17.14 37.05 0.10
N ASP A 183 15.98 36.82 -0.51
CA ASP A 183 14.75 37.54 -0.18
C ASP A 183 14.11 37.07 1.13
N ASP A 184 14.57 35.96 1.73
CA ASP A 184 14.11 35.52 3.05
C ASP A 184 14.95 36.15 4.17
N ALA A 185 14.78 37.47 4.33
CA ALA A 185 15.50 38.33 5.28
C ALA A 185 15.24 38.02 6.77
N ASN A 186 14.56 36.91 7.12
CA ASN A 186 14.27 36.55 8.50
C ASN A 186 15.30 35.59 9.14
N THR A 187 16.33 35.16 8.41
CA THR A 187 17.30 34.15 8.92
C THR A 187 18.76 34.59 9.03
N THR A 188 19.08 35.88 8.85
CA THR A 188 20.45 36.44 8.91
C THR A 188 21.22 36.17 10.22
N SER A 189 20.60 35.64 11.27
CA SER A 189 21.30 35.28 12.51
C SER A 189 21.28 33.79 12.88
N GLY A 190 20.74 32.89 12.05
CA GLY A 190 20.79 31.44 12.29
C GLY A 190 20.18 30.94 13.61
N ALA A 191 19.52 31.79 14.37
CA ALA A 191 18.80 31.42 15.58
C ALA A 191 17.36 31.06 15.20
N PRO A 192 16.87 29.86 15.58
CA PRO A 192 15.47 29.52 15.37
C PRO A 192 14.61 30.51 16.16
N LYS A 193 13.86 31.35 15.43
CA LYS A 193 12.93 32.27 16.03
C LYS A 193 11.58 31.55 16.13
N LEU A 194 11.11 31.35 17.36
CA LEU A 194 9.78 30.81 17.61
C LEU A 194 8.77 31.89 17.20
N GLU A 195 8.08 31.69 16.08
CA GLU A 195 7.15 32.70 15.55
C GLU A 195 5.87 32.82 16.38
N SER A 196 5.50 31.77 17.13
CA SER A 196 4.45 31.82 18.16
C SER A 196 4.55 30.61 19.11
N ASP A 197 4.13 30.79 20.36
CA ASP A 197 3.98 29.68 21.33
C ASP A 197 2.77 28.78 21.00
N ASP A 198 1.83 29.27 20.20
CA ASP A 198 0.64 28.54 19.76
C ASP A 198 0.22 28.94 18.34
N ALA A 199 0.49 28.05 17.39
CA ALA A 199 0.21 28.25 15.96
C ALA A 199 -1.30 28.29 15.61
N PHE A 200 -2.19 27.98 16.56
CA PHE A 200 -3.64 27.95 16.34
C PHE A 200 -4.40 29.08 17.05
N ALA A 201 -3.70 29.93 17.81
CA ALA A 201 -4.33 31.00 18.60
C ALA A 201 -5.15 31.98 17.74
N GLU A 202 -4.73 32.22 16.49
CA GLU A 202 -5.41 33.13 15.56
C GLU A 202 -6.67 32.49 14.94
N THR A 203 -6.67 31.17 14.74
CA THR A 203 -7.84 30.43 14.24
C THR A 203 -8.97 30.30 15.26
N MET A 204 -8.68 30.41 16.57
CA MET A 204 -9.70 30.38 17.62
C MET A 204 -10.24 31.76 18.01
N LYS A 205 -9.63 32.85 17.52
CA LYS A 205 -10.08 34.23 17.78
C LYS A 205 -11.00 34.78 16.70
N ALA A 206 -11.07 34.13 15.55
CA ALA A 206 -12.15 34.32 14.60
C ALA A 206 -13.39 33.62 15.15
N GLU A 207 -14.30 34.40 15.75
CA GLU A 207 -15.67 33.94 15.93
C GLU A 207 -16.20 33.43 14.58
N PRO A 208 -16.85 32.27 14.51
CA PRO A 208 -17.51 31.86 13.29
C PRO A 208 -18.67 32.83 13.05
N GLU A 209 -18.50 33.75 12.08
CA GLU A 209 -19.65 34.39 11.47
C GLU A 209 -20.55 33.27 10.95
N ALA A 210 -21.69 33.11 11.62
CA ALA A 210 -22.73 32.19 11.25
C ALA A 210 -23.21 32.55 9.85
N THR A 211 -22.73 31.83 8.84
CA THR A 211 -23.40 31.75 7.55
C THR A 211 -24.70 30.99 7.79
N THR A 212 -25.76 31.77 8.00
CA THR A 212 -27.13 31.29 8.03
C THR A 212 -27.43 30.58 6.70
N PRO A 213 -28.02 29.37 6.73
CA PRO A 213 -28.58 28.80 5.52
C PRO A 213 -29.76 29.66 5.11
N SER A 214 -29.80 30.06 3.84
CA SER A 214 -30.91 30.78 3.23
C SER A 214 -32.18 29.92 3.24
N GLY A 215 -32.89 29.92 4.37
CA GLY A 215 -34.27 29.49 4.50
C GLY A 215 -35.17 30.70 4.45
N GLY A 216 -35.67 31.04 3.26
CA GLY A 216 -36.74 32.01 3.10
C GLY A 216 -38.04 31.41 3.59
N VAL A 217 -38.52 31.87 4.75
CA VAL A 217 -39.89 31.70 5.20
C VAL A 217 -40.60 33.01 4.92
N ASP A 218 -41.75 32.97 4.22
CA ASP A 218 -42.78 33.97 4.45
C ASP A 218 -44.13 33.30 4.74
N THR A 219 -44.59 33.63 5.93
CA THR A 219 -45.87 33.37 6.60
C THR A 219 -46.99 34.15 5.88
N GLY A 220 -48.25 33.75 5.73
CA GLY A 220 -49.12 32.87 6.50
C GLY A 220 -50.48 33.59 6.68
N VAL A 221 -51.60 32.98 6.28
CA VAL A 221 -52.99 33.21 6.74
C VAL A 221 -53.71 31.88 6.40
N GLY A 222 -54.26 31.07 7.30
CA GLY A 222 -55.18 31.37 8.39
C GLY A 222 -56.58 30.91 7.98
N GLY A 223 -56.99 29.68 8.32
CA GLY A 223 -58.35 29.20 8.06
C GLY A 223 -58.51 27.70 8.30
N ALA A 224 -59.33 27.35 9.30
CA ALA A 224 -59.63 25.99 9.73
C ALA A 224 -60.45 25.19 8.69
N ASP A 225 -60.27 23.86 8.72
CA ASP A 225 -61.32 22.84 8.83
C ASP A 225 -61.04 21.58 7.96
N ALA A 226 -61.42 20.46 8.55
CA ALA A 226 -61.46 19.07 8.10
C ALA A 226 -61.17 18.69 6.63
N GLY A 227 -60.37 17.62 6.46
CA GLY A 227 -60.36 16.79 5.25
C GLY A 227 -58.96 16.25 4.93
N GLY A 228 -58.80 14.92 4.99
CA GLY A 228 -57.49 14.24 4.97
C GLY A 228 -56.65 14.44 3.71
N PRO A 229 -55.34 14.16 3.75
CA PRO A 229 -54.53 14.27 2.55
C PRO A 229 -54.69 13.01 1.69
N ALA A 230 -55.13 13.27 0.47
CA ALA A 230 -55.05 12.37 -0.66
C ALA A 230 -53.63 11.83 -0.83
N ASP A 231 -53.57 10.54 -1.12
CA ASP A 231 -52.38 9.84 -1.57
C ASP A 231 -51.85 10.48 -2.87
N PRO A 232 -50.60 10.97 -2.91
CA PRO A 232 -50.04 11.61 -4.11
C PRO A 232 -49.81 10.64 -5.27
N PHE A 233 -50.12 9.34 -5.10
CA PHE A 233 -49.97 8.33 -6.14
C PHE A 233 -51.29 7.69 -6.61
N GLY A 234 -52.44 8.32 -6.36
CA GLY A 234 -53.74 7.73 -6.67
C GLY A 234 -54.64 8.56 -7.59
N GLY A 235 -54.63 8.26 -8.89
CA GLY A 235 -55.85 8.33 -9.71
C GLY A 235 -55.74 9.05 -11.06
N GLY A 236 -55.61 8.28 -12.14
CA GLY A 236 -55.79 8.77 -13.50
C GLY A 236 -55.36 7.74 -14.54
N SER A 237 -56.27 6.83 -14.87
CA SER A 237 -56.17 5.84 -15.93
C SER A 237 -55.68 6.42 -17.26
N ASP A 238 -54.60 5.87 -17.81
CA ASP A 238 -54.58 5.41 -19.20
C ASP A 238 -53.43 4.43 -19.39
N THR A 239 -53.80 3.31 -20.00
CA THR A 239 -53.06 2.08 -20.22
C THR A 239 -51.87 2.27 -21.16
N ALA A 240 -50.65 2.12 -20.64
CA ALA A 240 -49.49 1.56 -21.34
C ALA A 240 -48.34 1.37 -20.34
N ASP A 241 -48.17 0.16 -19.82
CA ASP A 241 -46.96 -0.23 -19.08
C ASP A 241 -45.83 -0.48 -20.10
N PRO A 242 -44.74 0.31 -20.10
CA PRO A 242 -43.63 0.16 -21.02
C PRO A 242 -42.63 -0.97 -20.64
N PHE A 243 -42.89 -1.73 -19.58
CA PHE A 243 -42.05 -2.86 -19.16
C PHE A 243 -42.80 -4.20 -19.04
N GLY A 244 -44.08 -4.26 -19.43
CA GLY A 244 -44.88 -5.49 -19.46
C GLY A 244 -44.70 -6.30 -20.74
N GLY A 245 -43.50 -6.87 -20.94
CA GLY A 245 -43.21 -7.79 -22.03
C GLY A 245 -43.68 -9.21 -21.72
N ASP A 246 -44.58 -9.69 -22.57
CA ASP A 246 -45.02 -11.07 -22.80
C ASP A 246 -44.02 -12.16 -22.34
N SER A 247 -44.39 -12.92 -21.31
CA SER A 247 -43.81 -14.23 -21.04
C SER A 247 -44.87 -15.12 -20.44
N ALA A 248 -45.50 -15.91 -21.32
CA ALA A 248 -46.21 -17.12 -20.99
C ALA A 248 -45.50 -17.88 -19.85
N ASP A 249 -46.24 -18.12 -18.76
CA ASP A 249 -45.81 -18.95 -17.64
C ASP A 249 -45.64 -20.42 -18.14
N PRO A 250 -44.42 -20.98 -18.18
CA PRO A 250 -44.20 -22.34 -18.66
C PRO A 250 -44.36 -23.41 -17.57
N PHE A 251 -44.78 -23.06 -16.35
CA PHE A 251 -44.85 -24.01 -15.23
C PHE A 251 -46.17 -23.99 -14.42
N GLY A 252 -47.27 -23.50 -14.99
CA GLY A 252 -48.59 -23.43 -14.32
C GLY A 252 -49.68 -24.28 -14.98
N GLY A 253 -49.55 -25.61 -14.99
CA GLY A 253 -50.60 -26.53 -15.45
C GLY A 253 -51.41 -27.15 -14.31
N ASP A 254 -52.70 -26.82 -14.27
CA ASP A 254 -53.89 -27.40 -13.60
C ASP A 254 -53.86 -27.93 -12.15
N PRO A 255 -54.88 -27.56 -11.35
CA PRO A 255 -55.34 -28.34 -10.22
C PRO A 255 -56.77 -28.88 -10.47
N PHE A 256 -56.93 -30.02 -11.14
CA PHE A 256 -58.07 -30.94 -11.01
C PHE A 256 -57.67 -32.37 -11.37
#